data_AF-A0A9X2JI28-F1
#
_entry.id   AF-A0A9X2JI28-F1
#
_cell.length_a   1.000
_cell.length_b   1.000
_cell.length_c   1.000
_cell.angle_alpha   90.00
_cell.angle_beta   90.00
_cell.angle_gamma   90.00
#
_symmetry.space_group_name_H-M   'P 1'
#
loop_
_entity.id
_entity.type
_entity.pdbx_description
1 polymer ?
#
loop_
_entity_poly.entity_id
_entity_poly.type
_entity_poly.pdbx_seq_one_letter_code
_entity_poly.pdbx_strand_id
1 'polypeptide(L)'
;MAENPSQTTSDVPEVDLRNARLAAFLAWLVPGLGHLYQRRTGKGLLFMITILGTFAYGMYLGGGRVVYASSTRPPIPMGISRQAIARAFENAGRWHYFCQLPVGVVALPAYVQAWRVESGKAPLDLFGDNFERPPYTPLDAERLFPNKSKTERDAEYFQTKDFNEEIVYHATEQQKWNHDLNYNFELGTVFTMVAGLLNVLAICDARWGPLVALPPPGEKPDNPGTDKQESSE
;
A
#
# COMPACT_ATOMS: atom_id res chain seq x y z
N MET A 1 -55.45 -0.18 -33.73
CA MET A 1 -54.72 -0.35 -32.46
C MET A 1 -53.83 -1.56 -32.62
N ALA A 2 -52.53 -1.35 -32.83
CA ALA A 2 -51.56 -2.44 -32.79
C ALA A 2 -50.23 -1.84 -32.34
N GLU A 3 -49.75 -2.36 -31.21
CA GLU A 3 -48.53 -1.98 -30.51
C GLU A 3 -47.28 -2.05 -31.39
N ASN A 4 -46.33 -1.16 -31.12
CA ASN A 4 -45.02 -1.12 -31.74
C ASN A 4 -44.02 -1.85 -30.81
N PRO A 5 -43.48 -3.04 -31.16
CA PRO A 5 -42.61 -3.78 -30.26
C PRO A 5 -41.13 -3.44 -30.48
N SER A 6 -40.47 -3.28 -29.32
CA SER A 6 -39.03 -3.47 -29.05
C SER A 6 -38.03 -2.52 -29.72
N GLN A 7 -37.78 -1.41 -29.04
CA GLN A 7 -36.42 -0.87 -28.91
C GLN A 7 -35.60 -1.85 -28.07
N THR A 8 -34.62 -2.52 -28.66
CA THR A 8 -33.63 -3.29 -27.90
C THR A 8 -32.30 -2.55 -28.02
N THR A 9 -32.02 -1.67 -27.08
CA THR A 9 -30.70 -1.04 -26.93
C THR A 9 -29.72 -2.14 -26.51
N SER A 10 -28.81 -2.52 -27.40
CA SER A 10 -27.58 -3.19 -27.02
C SER A 10 -26.66 -2.16 -26.35
N ASP A 11 -27.07 -1.70 -25.16
CA ASP A 11 -26.24 -0.89 -24.28
C ASP A 11 -25.14 -1.81 -23.71
N VAL A 12 -24.06 -1.99 -24.45
CA VAL A 12 -22.77 -2.27 -23.81
C VAL A 12 -22.56 -1.06 -22.90
N PRO A 13 -22.52 -1.20 -21.57
CA PRO A 13 -22.33 -0.04 -20.70
C PRO A 13 -20.96 0.56 -21.05
N GLU A 14 -20.96 1.64 -21.83
CA GLU A 14 -19.75 2.36 -22.21
C GLU A 14 -19.23 2.99 -20.93
N VAL A 15 -18.23 2.34 -20.35
CA VAL A 15 -17.69 2.78 -19.09
C VAL A 15 -16.83 4.01 -19.37
N ASP A 16 -17.43 5.19 -19.19
CA ASP A 16 -16.77 6.50 -19.33
C ASP A 16 -15.56 6.58 -18.39
N LEU A 17 -14.40 6.23 -18.95
CA LEU A 17 -13.10 6.39 -18.35
C LEU A 17 -12.76 7.88 -18.37
N ARG A 18 -13.26 8.63 -17.37
CA ARG A 18 -12.70 9.94 -17.01
C ARG A 18 -11.17 9.87 -16.99
N ASN A 19 -10.50 11.01 -17.16
CA ASN A 19 -9.04 11.19 -17.12
C ASN A 19 -8.26 10.09 -16.36
N ALA A 20 -7.77 9.09 -17.10
CA ALA A 20 -7.12 7.90 -16.54
C ALA A 20 -5.89 8.22 -15.66
N ARG A 21 -5.18 9.31 -15.96
CA ARG A 21 -4.04 9.79 -15.16
C ARG A 21 -4.47 10.26 -13.78
N LEU A 22 -5.59 10.98 -13.69
CA LEU A 22 -6.14 11.45 -12.40
C LEU A 22 -6.68 10.28 -11.59
N ALA A 23 -7.34 9.31 -12.23
CA ALA A 23 -7.82 8.11 -11.55
C ALA A 23 -6.67 7.29 -10.95
N ALA A 24 -5.56 7.10 -11.68
CA ALA A 24 -4.38 6.41 -11.18
C ALA A 24 -3.75 7.15 -10.00
N PHE A 25 -3.63 8.48 -10.08
CA PHE A 25 -3.11 9.29 -8.97
C PHE A 25 -4.00 9.22 -7.73
N LEU A 26 -5.33 9.28 -7.91
CA LEU A 26 -6.29 9.16 -6.81
C LEU A 26 -6.27 7.77 -6.17
N ALA A 27 -6.17 6.70 -6.98
CA ALA A 27 -6.02 5.33 -6.48
C ALA A 27 -4.71 5.12 -5.71
N TRP A 28 -3.64 5.82 -6.10
CA TRP A 28 -2.39 5.84 -5.34
C TRP A 28 -2.51 6.64 -4.04
N LEU A 29 -3.22 7.78 -4.06
CA LEU A 29 -3.38 8.63 -2.87
C LEU A 29 -4.17 7.92 -1.77
N VAL A 30 -5.33 7.36 -2.15
CA VAL A 30 -6.21 6.59 -1.26
C VAL A 30 -6.66 5.34 -2.03
N PRO A 31 -6.41 4.13 -1.51
CA PRO A 31 -6.84 2.89 -2.15
C PRO A 31 -8.32 2.90 -2.50
N GLY A 32 -8.64 2.58 -3.76
CA GLY A 32 -10.02 2.54 -4.29
C GLY A 32 -10.63 3.88 -4.73
N LEU A 33 -10.00 5.03 -4.42
CA LEU A 33 -10.54 6.35 -4.75
C LEU A 33 -10.56 6.64 -6.27
N GLY A 34 -9.61 6.09 -7.02
CA GLY A 34 -9.59 6.19 -8.48
C GLY A 34 -10.79 5.53 -9.16
N HIS A 35 -11.24 4.38 -8.64
CA HIS A 35 -12.41 3.68 -9.15
C HIS A 35 -13.72 4.37 -8.76
N LEU A 36 -13.78 4.96 -7.56
CA LEU A 36 -14.89 5.83 -7.15
C LEU A 36 -15.01 7.03 -8.09
N TYR A 37 -13.88 7.65 -8.47
CA TYR A 37 -13.85 8.76 -9.43
C TYR A 37 -14.36 8.38 -10.83
N GLN A 38 -14.13 7.14 -11.27
CA GLN A 38 -14.66 6.56 -12.52
C GLN A 38 -16.09 6.03 -12.39
N ARG A 39 -16.79 6.31 -11.27
CA ARG A 39 -18.14 5.79 -10.95
C ARG A 39 -18.24 4.26 -10.88
N ARG A 40 -17.11 3.55 -10.78
CA ARG A 40 -17.04 2.09 -10.57
C ARG A 40 -17.10 1.79 -9.08
N THR A 41 -18.21 2.16 -8.45
CA THR A 41 -18.34 2.22 -6.98
C THR A 41 -18.12 0.86 -6.31
N GLY A 42 -18.66 -0.22 -6.86
CA GLY A 42 -18.46 -1.57 -6.31
C GLY A 42 -16.99 -1.98 -6.24
N LYS A 43 -16.23 -1.77 -7.32
CA LYS A 43 -14.79 -2.06 -7.35
C LYS A 43 -13.99 -1.15 -6.43
N GLY A 44 -14.31 0.15 -6.45
CA GLY A 44 -13.63 1.12 -5.59
C GLY A 44 -13.80 0.81 -4.12
N LEU A 45 -15.03 0.46 -3.70
CA LEU A 45 -15.31 0.09 -2.32
C LEU A 45 -14.61 -1.22 -1.94
N LEU A 46 -14.63 -2.22 -2.83
CA LEU A 46 -13.93 -3.49 -2.61
C LEU A 46 -12.44 -3.28 -2.40
N PHE A 47 -11.77 -2.53 -3.28
CA PHE A 47 -10.34 -2.24 -3.12
C PHE A 47 -10.06 -1.40 -1.87
N MET A 48 -10.89 -0.38 -1.59
CA MET A 48 -10.73 0.46 -0.41
C MET A 48 -10.81 -0.36 0.88
N ILE A 49 -11.89 -1.13 1.07
CA ILE A 49 -12.10 -1.95 2.28
C ILE A 49 -11.01 -3.02 2.40
N THR A 50 -10.70 -3.70 1.30
CA THR A 50 -9.75 -4.83 1.33
C THR A 50 -8.34 -4.32 1.63
N ILE A 51 -7.87 -3.29 0.93
CA ILE A 51 -6.50 -2.80 1.06
C ILE A 51 -6.32 -2.09 2.40
N LEU A 52 -7.22 -1.16 2.75
CA LEU A 52 -7.13 -0.44 4.02
C LEU A 52 -7.38 -1.38 5.21
N GLY A 53 -8.29 -2.34 5.09
CA GLY A 53 -8.54 -3.34 6.13
C GLY A 53 -7.33 -4.25 6.35
N THR A 54 -6.73 -4.76 5.26
CA THR A 54 -5.51 -5.59 5.34
C THR A 54 -4.34 -4.80 5.93
N PHE A 55 -4.17 -3.53 5.51
CA PHE A 55 -3.12 -2.66 6.05
C PHE A 55 -3.35 -2.36 7.54
N ALA A 56 -4.56 -1.95 7.92
CA ALA A 56 -4.92 -1.65 9.30
C ALA A 56 -4.75 -2.88 10.20
N TYR A 57 -5.14 -4.06 9.72
CA TYR A 57 -4.94 -5.31 10.44
C TYR A 57 -3.45 -5.64 10.63
N GLY A 58 -2.63 -5.45 9.59
CA GLY A 58 -1.18 -5.63 9.72
C GLY A 58 -0.55 -4.63 10.69
N MET A 59 -0.97 -3.37 10.66
CA MET A 59 -0.55 -2.35 11.63
C MET A 59 -0.97 -2.70 13.06
N TYR A 60 -2.17 -3.24 13.24
CA TYR A 60 -2.66 -3.70 14.54
C TYR A 60 -1.81 -4.85 15.10
N LEU A 61 -1.51 -5.88 14.29
CA LEU A 61 -0.61 -6.98 14.69
C LEU A 61 0.79 -6.46 15.06
N GLY A 62 1.28 -5.50 14.28
CA GLY A 62 2.60 -4.89 14.47
C GLY A 62 2.69 -3.84 15.57
N GLY A 63 1.60 -3.56 16.31
CA GLY A 63 1.56 -2.46 17.28
C GLY A 63 1.90 -1.09 16.70
N GLY A 64 1.65 -0.88 15.40
CA GLY A 64 2.01 0.32 14.66
C GLY A 64 3.47 0.42 14.24
N ARG A 65 4.31 -0.59 14.52
CA ARG A 65 5.78 -0.55 14.36
C ARG A 65 6.30 -1.29 13.14
N VAL A 66 5.42 -1.88 12.33
CA VAL A 66 5.80 -2.76 11.20
C VAL A 66 6.02 -2.00 9.89
N VAL A 67 5.50 -0.77 9.80
CA VAL A 67 5.69 0.11 8.65
C VAL A 67 6.65 1.21 9.09
N TYR A 68 7.91 1.14 8.67
CA TYR A 68 8.86 2.24 8.87
C TYR A 68 9.92 2.28 7.79
N ALA A 69 10.44 3.47 7.52
CA ALA A 69 11.61 3.67 6.68
C ALA A 69 12.88 3.62 7.55
N SER A 70 13.79 2.69 7.28
CA SER A 70 15.04 2.56 8.06
C SER A 70 16.10 3.61 7.72
N SER A 71 15.97 4.27 6.57
CA SER A 71 16.89 5.32 6.11
C SER A 71 16.10 6.24 5.20
N THR A 72 16.09 7.54 5.51
CA THR A 72 15.55 8.58 4.64
C THR A 72 16.60 9.15 3.72
N ARG A 73 17.87 8.72 3.80
CA ARG A 73 18.79 8.88 2.67
C ARG A 73 18.14 8.21 1.47
N PRO A 74 17.64 8.98 0.53
CA PRO A 74 16.81 8.42 -0.51
C PRO A 74 17.71 7.50 -1.33
N PRO A 75 17.35 6.22 -1.49
CA PRO A 75 17.77 5.51 -2.66
C PRO A 75 16.88 5.97 -3.82
N ILE A 76 16.57 7.27 -3.92
CA ILE A 76 15.80 7.79 -5.05
C ILE A 76 16.75 7.63 -6.23
N PRO A 77 16.42 6.72 -7.16
CA PRO A 77 17.22 6.61 -8.35
C PRO A 77 16.96 7.93 -9.10
N MET A 78 17.98 8.76 -9.28
CA MET A 78 17.89 10.00 -10.08
C MET A 78 17.67 9.69 -11.59
N GLY A 79 17.07 8.53 -11.90
CA GLY A 79 16.73 8.00 -13.22
C GLY A 79 16.06 6.62 -13.10
N ILE A 80 15.15 6.27 -14.02
CA ILE A 80 14.45 4.95 -14.05
C ILE A 80 15.38 3.86 -14.63
N SER A 81 16.65 3.83 -14.22
CA SER A 81 17.59 2.83 -14.70
C SER A 81 17.50 1.57 -13.84
N ARG A 82 17.60 0.39 -14.47
CA ARG A 82 17.59 -0.90 -13.75
C ARG A 82 18.64 -0.96 -12.65
N GLN A 83 19.81 -0.36 -12.88
CA GLN A 83 20.90 -0.31 -11.89
C GLN A 83 20.58 0.59 -10.71
N ALA A 84 19.90 1.72 -10.93
CA ALA A 84 19.52 2.62 -9.86
C ALA A 84 18.37 2.03 -9.01
N ILE A 85 17.45 1.30 -9.64
CA ILE A 85 16.43 0.50 -8.94
C ILE A 85 17.09 -0.64 -8.13
N ALA A 86 18.03 -1.38 -8.72
CA ALA A 86 18.74 -2.46 -8.01
C ALA A 86 19.54 -1.95 -6.82
N ARG A 87 20.30 -0.85 -6.99
CA ARG A 87 21.02 -0.19 -5.88
C ARG A 87 20.09 0.37 -4.81
N ALA A 88 18.85 0.72 -5.20
CA ALA A 88 17.85 1.14 -4.25
C ALA A 88 17.36 -0.01 -3.38
N PHE A 89 17.17 -1.20 -3.96
CA PHE A 89 16.85 -2.40 -3.20
C PHE A 89 18.02 -2.89 -2.33
N GLU A 90 19.27 -2.80 -2.82
CA GLU A 90 20.47 -3.23 -2.08
C GLU A 90 20.80 -2.32 -0.89
N ASN A 91 20.61 -1.01 -1.02
CA ASN A 91 20.92 -0.03 0.03
C ASN A 91 19.72 0.35 0.92
N ALA A 92 18.52 -0.13 0.60
CA ALA A 92 17.36 0.14 1.43
C ALA A 92 17.38 -0.74 2.67
N GLY A 93 17.84 -0.16 3.77
CA GLY A 93 17.42 -0.62 5.09
C GLY A 93 15.89 -0.82 5.06
N ARG A 94 15.43 -1.99 5.51
CA ARG A 94 14.01 -2.40 5.50
C ARG A 94 13.31 -2.29 4.13
N TRP A 95 13.76 -3.06 3.14
CA TRP A 95 13.16 -3.15 1.79
C TRP A 95 11.63 -3.34 1.74
N HIS A 96 11.06 -3.98 2.76
CA HIS A 96 9.61 -4.19 2.94
C HIS A 96 8.82 -2.87 2.80
N TYR A 97 9.38 -1.74 3.21
CA TYR A 97 8.73 -0.43 3.12
C TYR A 97 8.42 -0.01 1.68
N PHE A 98 9.22 -0.40 0.69
CA PHE A 98 8.92 -0.12 -0.71
C PHE A 98 7.66 -0.82 -1.20
N CYS A 99 7.38 -2.00 -0.66
CA CYS A 99 6.13 -2.71 -0.97
C CYS A 99 4.93 -2.06 -0.28
N GLN A 100 5.14 -1.30 0.80
CA GLN A 100 4.10 -0.61 1.57
C GLN A 100 3.82 0.81 1.04
N LEU A 101 4.80 1.49 0.43
CA LEU A 101 4.65 2.82 -0.17
C LEU A 101 3.44 2.98 -1.12
N PRO A 102 3.09 1.99 -1.96
CA PRO A 102 1.94 2.12 -2.85
C PRO A 102 0.60 2.21 -2.12
N VAL A 103 0.50 1.90 -0.82
CA VAL A 103 -0.74 2.09 -0.02
C VAL A 103 -1.14 3.57 0.05
N GLY A 104 -0.22 4.49 -0.30
CA GLY A 104 -0.52 5.90 -0.45
C GLY A 104 -0.26 6.68 0.81
N VAL A 105 -1.14 7.64 1.11
CA VAL A 105 -0.96 8.59 2.22
C VAL A 105 -0.85 7.90 3.57
N VAL A 106 -1.46 6.72 3.73
CA VAL A 106 -1.45 5.99 5.00
C VAL A 106 -0.04 5.56 5.42
N ALA A 107 0.84 5.24 4.47
CA ALA A 107 2.21 4.78 4.75
C ALA A 107 3.27 5.91 4.64
N LEU A 108 2.86 7.15 4.32
CA LEU A 108 3.78 8.30 4.24
C LEU A 108 4.29 8.82 5.60
N PRO A 109 3.52 8.77 6.71
CA PRO A 109 4.02 9.20 8.01
C PRO A 109 5.34 8.53 8.40
N ALA A 110 5.51 7.24 8.08
CA ALA A 110 6.77 6.51 8.22
C ALA A 110 7.99 7.23 7.61
N TYR A 111 7.86 7.72 6.38
CA TYR A 111 8.94 8.45 5.71
C TYR A 111 9.22 9.79 6.40
N VAL A 112 8.17 10.53 6.76
CA VAL A 112 8.29 11.83 7.43
C VAL A 112 8.93 11.68 8.82
N GLN A 113 8.59 10.63 9.56
CA GLN A 113 9.15 10.34 10.87
C GLN A 113 10.61 9.92 10.77
N ALA A 114 10.98 9.08 9.80
CA ALA A 114 12.38 8.74 9.55
C ALA A 114 13.22 9.99 9.23
N TRP A 115 12.69 10.90 8.41
CA TRP A 115 13.36 12.16 8.08
C TRP A 115 13.54 13.06 9.30
N ARG A 116 12.54 13.11 10.19
CA ARG A 116 12.62 13.84 11.46
C ARG A 116 13.70 13.27 12.38
N VAL A 117 13.71 11.95 12.54
CA VAL A 117 14.68 11.22 13.40
C VAL A 117 16.09 11.46 12.89
N GLU A 118 16.34 11.35 11.58
CA GLU A 118 17.66 11.65 10.99
C GLU A 118 18.07 13.11 11.19
N SER A 119 17.11 14.03 11.10
CA SER A 119 17.29 15.45 11.39
C SER A 119 17.52 15.75 12.87
N GLY A 120 17.50 14.74 13.75
CA GLY A 120 17.68 14.90 15.19
C GLY A 120 16.46 15.48 15.92
N LYS A 121 15.28 15.44 15.29
CA LYS A 121 14.01 15.85 15.92
C LYS A 121 13.30 14.61 16.46
N ALA A 122 12.61 14.78 17.57
CA ALA A 122 11.74 13.73 18.12
C ALA A 122 10.66 13.29 17.10
N PRO A 123 10.27 12.01 17.13
CA PRO A 123 9.19 11.50 16.29
C PRO A 123 7.88 12.24 16.56
N LEU A 124 6.95 12.16 15.62
CA LEU A 124 5.61 12.70 15.78
C LEU A 124 4.70 11.65 16.41
N ASP A 125 4.14 11.92 17.59
CA ASP A 125 3.17 11.06 18.27
C ASP A 125 1.74 11.30 17.75
N LEU A 126 1.55 11.21 16.43
CA LEU A 126 0.26 11.50 15.78
C LEU A 126 -0.83 10.45 16.10
N PHE A 127 -0.45 9.18 16.25
CA PHE A 127 -1.38 8.05 16.45
C PHE A 127 -0.93 7.12 17.60
N GLY A 128 -0.21 7.69 18.57
CA GLY A 128 0.36 6.99 19.71
C GLY A 128 1.86 6.75 19.60
N ASP A 129 2.44 6.35 20.73
CA ASP A 129 3.88 6.12 20.84
C ASP A 129 4.30 4.98 19.91
N ASN A 130 5.33 5.24 19.10
CA ASN A 130 5.92 4.28 18.15
C ASN A 130 5.14 3.99 16.87
N PHE A 131 4.07 4.74 16.58
CA PHE A 131 3.40 4.61 15.29
C PHE A 131 4.34 5.01 14.15
N GLU A 132 4.58 4.09 13.21
CA GLU A 132 5.34 4.21 11.96
C GLU A 132 6.81 4.69 12.03
N ARG A 133 7.35 4.88 13.24
CA ARG A 133 8.69 5.44 13.41
C ARG A 133 9.78 4.38 13.17
N PRO A 134 10.98 4.80 12.73
CA PRO A 134 12.12 3.89 12.70
C PRO A 134 12.51 3.43 14.12
N PRO A 135 13.07 2.21 14.25
CA PRO A 135 13.66 1.74 15.49
C PRO A 135 14.95 2.51 15.78
N TYR A 136 15.24 2.74 17.06
CA TYR A 136 16.46 3.42 17.48
C TYR A 136 17.64 2.47 17.60
N THR A 137 18.81 2.94 17.16
CA THR A 137 20.08 2.41 17.62
C THR A 137 20.48 3.09 18.94
N PRO A 138 21.40 2.50 19.73
CA PRO A 138 21.91 3.15 20.96
C PRO A 138 22.42 4.58 20.73
N LEU A 139 23.04 4.82 19.57
CA LEU A 139 23.54 6.14 19.17
C LEU A 139 22.40 7.12 18.87
N ASP A 140 21.34 6.66 18.18
CA ASP A 140 20.17 7.49 17.88
C ASP A 140 19.42 7.87 19.16
N ALA A 141 19.25 6.91 20.08
CA ALA A 141 18.58 7.15 21.36
C ALA A 141 19.34 8.15 22.23
N GLU A 142 20.68 8.08 22.25
CA GLU A 142 21.53 9.06 22.95
C GLU A 142 21.39 10.47 22.34
N ARG A 143 21.40 10.56 21.00
CA ARG A 143 21.25 11.84 20.29
C ARG A 143 19.88 12.49 20.48
N LEU A 144 18.80 11.70 20.45
CA LEU A 144 17.43 12.21 20.49
C LEU A 144 16.94 12.51 21.89
N PHE A 145 17.45 11.77 22.89
CA PHE A 145 17.05 11.91 24.29
C PHE A 145 18.25 12.22 25.18
N PRO A 146 18.89 13.40 25.02
CA PRO A 146 20.06 13.78 25.80
C PRO A 146 19.75 13.97 27.29
N ASN A 147 18.49 14.25 27.62
CA ASN A 147 18.05 14.50 29.00
C ASN A 147 17.81 13.20 29.80
N LYS A 148 17.71 12.04 29.14
CA LYS A 148 17.57 10.75 29.82
C LYS A 148 18.96 10.24 30.21
N SER A 149 19.11 9.57 31.34
CA SER A 149 20.35 8.85 31.65
C SER A 149 20.50 7.62 30.76
N LYS A 150 21.72 7.07 30.66
CA LYS A 150 21.97 5.85 29.88
C LYS A 150 21.10 4.68 30.37
N THR A 151 21.01 4.49 31.68
CA THR A 151 20.21 3.43 32.29
C THR A 151 18.72 3.57 31.98
N GLU A 152 18.17 4.78 32.00
CA GLU A 152 16.77 5.02 31.64
C GLU A 152 16.50 4.73 30.15
N ARG A 153 17.41 5.15 29.25
CA ARG A 153 17.29 4.83 27.80
C ARG A 153 17.35 3.33 27.54
N ASP A 154 18.29 2.64 28.19
CA ASP A 154 18.48 1.21 28.02
C ASP A 154 17.26 0.43 28.52
N ALA A 155 16.69 0.82 29.67
CA ALA A 155 15.47 0.23 30.20
C ALA A 155 14.26 0.40 29.26
N GLU A 156 14.13 1.55 28.61
CA GLU A 156 12.97 1.89 27.78
C GLU A 156 13.06 1.28 26.37
N TYR A 157 14.21 1.37 25.70
CA TYR A 157 14.34 1.01 24.28
C TYR A 157 15.05 -0.32 24.04
N PHE A 158 15.89 -0.78 24.97
CA PHE A 158 16.80 -1.91 24.75
C PHE A 158 16.61 -3.06 25.73
N GLN A 159 15.69 -2.94 26.68
CA GLN A 159 15.39 -4.00 27.65
C GLN A 159 13.92 -4.41 27.60
N THR A 160 13.69 -5.69 27.84
CA THR A 160 12.37 -6.26 28.07
C THR A 160 12.44 -7.21 29.26
N LYS A 161 11.30 -7.48 29.88
CA LYS A 161 11.20 -8.47 30.97
C LYS A 161 10.58 -9.73 30.40
N ASP A 162 11.24 -10.86 30.62
CA ASP A 162 10.69 -12.15 30.23
C ASP A 162 9.63 -12.65 31.23
N PHE A 163 9.11 -13.87 31.00
CA PHE A 163 8.13 -14.50 31.88
C PHE A 163 8.67 -14.80 33.30
N ASN A 164 9.98 -14.88 33.45
CA ASN A 164 10.65 -15.12 34.73
C ASN A 164 11.03 -13.82 35.44
N GLU A 165 10.59 -12.68 34.91
CA GLU A 165 10.96 -11.33 35.34
C GLU A 165 12.46 -11.00 35.20
N GLU A 166 13.19 -11.78 34.41
CA GLU A 166 14.58 -11.52 34.09
C GLU A 166 14.68 -10.45 32.99
N ILE A 167 15.67 -9.58 33.11
CA ILE A 167 15.90 -8.50 32.15
C ILE A 167 16.69 -9.06 30.98
N VAL A 168 16.07 -9.06 29.80
CA VAL A 168 16.71 -9.41 28.54
C VAL A 168 17.17 -8.14 27.84
N TYR A 169 18.45 -8.11 27.47
CA TYR A 169 19.07 -7.00 26.78
C TYR A 169 19.08 -7.25 25.26
N HIS A 170 18.70 -6.22 24.51
CA HIS A 170 18.69 -6.21 23.05
C HIS A 170 19.72 -5.20 22.54
N ALA A 171 20.44 -5.55 21.46
CA ALA A 171 21.44 -4.63 20.89
C ALA A 171 20.80 -3.45 20.16
N THR A 172 19.58 -3.65 19.62
CA THR A 172 18.79 -2.59 18.97
C THR A 172 17.33 -2.68 19.39
N GLU A 173 16.62 -1.56 19.23
CA GLU A 173 15.19 -1.52 19.52
C GLU A 173 14.39 -2.43 18.57
N GLN A 174 14.86 -2.63 17.33
CA GLN A 174 14.24 -3.56 16.40
C GLN A 174 14.26 -5.01 16.95
N GLN A 175 15.36 -5.42 17.58
CA GLN A 175 15.42 -6.74 18.21
C GLN A 175 14.46 -6.86 19.39
N LYS A 176 14.32 -5.79 20.18
CA LYS A 176 13.30 -5.72 21.24
C LYS A 176 11.90 -5.90 20.65
N TRP A 177 11.56 -5.19 19.58
CA TRP A 177 10.24 -5.34 18.94
C TRP A 177 10.01 -6.76 18.41
N ASN A 178 11.03 -7.37 17.79
CA ASN A 178 10.96 -8.76 17.33
C ASN A 178 10.73 -9.73 18.51
N HIS A 179 11.32 -9.45 19.67
CA HIS A 179 11.11 -10.25 20.87
C HIS A 179 9.71 -10.05 21.46
N ASP A 180 9.30 -8.78 21.66
CA ASP A 180 8.04 -8.40 22.31
C ASP A 180 6.81 -8.81 21.50
N LEU A 181 6.83 -8.59 20.18
CA LEU A 181 5.70 -8.89 19.28
C LEU A 181 5.80 -10.31 18.69
N ASN A 182 6.98 -10.92 18.74
CA ASN A 182 7.24 -12.26 18.21
C ASN A 182 6.72 -12.40 16.77
N TYR A 183 5.99 -13.47 16.46
CA TYR A 183 5.41 -13.73 15.15
C TYR A 183 4.51 -12.60 14.61
N ASN A 184 3.89 -11.79 15.48
CA ASN A 184 2.98 -10.73 15.06
C ASN A 184 3.70 -9.62 14.29
N PHE A 185 4.99 -9.39 14.58
CA PHE A 185 5.78 -8.39 13.88
C PHE A 185 6.02 -8.76 12.41
N GLU A 186 6.40 -10.01 12.18
CA GLU A 186 6.62 -10.55 10.84
C GLU A 186 5.30 -10.63 10.07
N LEU A 187 4.23 -11.15 10.70
CA LEU A 187 2.90 -11.16 10.08
C LEU A 187 2.43 -9.75 9.73
N GLY A 188 2.51 -8.80 10.66
CA GLY A 188 2.11 -7.42 10.41
C GLY A 188 2.88 -6.79 9.23
N THR A 189 4.17 -7.08 9.13
CA THR A 189 5.01 -6.68 7.99
C THR A 189 4.49 -7.31 6.69
N VAL A 190 4.21 -8.61 6.66
CA VAL A 190 3.69 -9.31 5.48
C VAL A 190 2.31 -8.76 5.07
N PHE A 191 1.37 -8.59 6.00
CA PHE A 191 0.02 -8.09 5.71
C PHE A 191 0.07 -6.69 5.08
N THR A 192 0.88 -5.79 5.64
CA THR A 192 1.03 -4.41 5.11
C THR A 192 1.73 -4.38 3.75
N MET A 193 2.68 -5.27 3.50
CA MET A 193 3.28 -5.42 2.17
C MET A 193 2.28 -5.95 1.15
N VAL A 194 1.52 -7.00 1.51
CA VAL A 194 0.47 -7.56 0.64
C VAL A 194 -0.53 -6.46 0.30
N ALA A 195 -0.96 -5.64 1.27
CA ALA A 195 -1.83 -4.50 1.03
C ALA A 195 -1.25 -3.52 0.00
N GLY A 196 0.03 -3.17 0.10
CA GLY A 196 0.65 -2.26 -0.87
C GLY A 196 0.85 -2.87 -2.26
N LEU A 197 1.24 -4.14 -2.35
CA LEU A 197 1.29 -4.86 -3.63
C LEU A 197 -0.10 -4.98 -4.28
N LEU A 198 -1.14 -5.23 -3.49
CA LEU A 198 -2.53 -5.20 -3.96
C LEU A 198 -2.93 -3.81 -4.46
N ASN A 199 -2.47 -2.72 -3.82
CA ASN A 199 -2.76 -1.37 -4.31
C ASN A 199 -2.06 -1.07 -5.64
N VAL A 200 -0.87 -1.62 -5.90
CA VAL A 200 -0.25 -1.53 -7.23
C VAL A 200 -1.18 -2.11 -8.30
N LEU A 201 -1.75 -3.29 -8.04
CA LEU A 201 -2.72 -3.91 -8.96
C LEU A 201 -3.98 -3.05 -9.13
N ALA A 202 -4.50 -2.46 -8.04
CA ALA A 202 -5.64 -1.56 -8.10
C ALA A 202 -5.34 -0.29 -8.91
N ILE A 203 -4.17 0.32 -8.76
CA ILE A 203 -3.74 1.48 -9.54
C ILE A 203 -3.66 1.12 -11.04
N CYS A 204 -3.13 -0.06 -11.37
CA CYS A 204 -3.09 -0.57 -12.73
C CYS A 204 -4.51 -0.78 -13.31
N ASP A 205 -5.42 -1.40 -12.55
CA ASP A 205 -6.83 -1.58 -12.95
C ASP A 205 -7.55 -0.23 -13.15
N ALA A 206 -7.29 0.75 -12.27
CA ALA A 206 -7.81 2.11 -12.43
C ALA A 206 -7.28 2.79 -13.70
N ARG A 207 -6.02 2.55 -14.07
CA ARG A 207 -5.38 3.19 -15.23
C ARG A 207 -5.84 2.60 -16.56
N TRP A 208 -5.85 1.28 -16.69
CA TRP A 208 -6.11 0.60 -17.97
C TRP A 208 -7.55 0.11 -18.11
N GLY A 209 -8.34 0.17 -17.05
CA GLY A 209 -9.72 -0.29 -17.06
C GLY A 209 -9.84 -1.81 -16.89
N PRO A 210 -11.09 -2.31 -16.83
CA PRO A 210 -11.37 -3.72 -16.60
C PRO A 210 -10.86 -4.51 -17.80
N LEU A 211 -10.13 -5.60 -17.58
CA LEU A 211 -9.79 -6.59 -18.62
C LEU A 211 -11.02 -7.39 -19.10
N VAL A 212 -12.22 -6.81 -19.04
CA VAL A 212 -13.48 -7.48 -19.37
C VAL A 212 -13.62 -7.52 -20.89
N ALA A 213 -13.34 -8.70 -21.43
CA ALA A 213 -13.78 -9.28 -22.69
C ALA A 213 -13.63 -8.38 -23.93
N LEU A 214 -12.43 -8.35 -24.51
CA LEU A 214 -12.37 -8.26 -25.97
C LEU A 214 -13.12 -9.49 -26.53
N PRO A 215 -14.12 -9.34 -27.41
CA PRO A 215 -14.65 -10.48 -28.13
C PRO A 215 -13.49 -11.21 -28.84
N PRO A 216 -13.52 -12.54 -28.94
CA PRO A 216 -12.44 -13.29 -29.57
C PRO A 216 -12.16 -12.71 -30.97
N PRO A 217 -10.89 -12.53 -31.37
CA PRO A 217 -10.56 -11.98 -32.69
C PRO A 217 -11.08 -12.94 -33.77
N GLY A 218 -12.22 -12.63 -34.37
CA GLY A 218 -12.80 -13.45 -35.44
C GLY A 218 -14.32 -13.54 -35.46
N GLU A 219 -15.03 -13.21 -34.38
CA GLU A 219 -16.50 -13.15 -34.43
C GLU A 219 -16.95 -11.86 -35.10
N LYS A 220 -17.21 -11.97 -36.41
CA LYS A 220 -18.00 -10.97 -37.13
C LYS A 220 -19.42 -11.01 -36.55
N PRO A 221 -20.09 -9.86 -36.37
CA PRO A 221 -21.49 -9.86 -35.99
C PRO A 221 -22.28 -10.62 -37.05
N ASP A 222 -22.96 -11.70 -36.64
CA ASP A 222 -23.90 -12.41 -37.51
C ASP A 222 -24.96 -11.39 -37.95
N ASN A 223 -24.92 -11.04 -39.23
CA ASN A 223 -25.87 -10.13 -39.84
C ASN A 223 -27.17 -10.89 -40.08
N PRO A 224 -28.27 -10.61 -39.37
CA PRO A 224 -29.55 -11.24 -39.64
C PRO A 224 -30.19 -10.48 -40.80
N GLY A 225 -29.78 -10.77 -42.03
CA GLY A 225 -30.24 -9.96 -43.15
C GLY A 225 -29.68 -10.28 -44.52
N THR A 226 -29.62 -11.56 -44.90
CA THR A 226 -29.52 -11.93 -46.32
C THR A 226 -30.24 -13.25 -46.52
N ASP A 227 -31.56 -13.16 -46.64
CA ASP A 227 -32.37 -14.05 -47.49
C ASP A 227 -33.56 -13.19 -47.96
N LYS A 228 -33.30 -12.30 -48.91
CA LYS A 228 -34.37 -11.71 -49.72
C LYS A 228 -34.63 -12.66 -50.89
N GLN A 229 -35.85 -13.20 -50.92
CA GLN A 229 -36.71 -13.32 -52.09
C GLN A 229 -36.06 -13.69 -53.43
N GLU A 230 -36.25 -14.94 -53.85
CA GLU A 230 -36.49 -15.42 -55.22
C GLU A 230 -36.82 -16.93 -55.05
N SER A 231 -37.92 -17.54 -55.48
CA SER A 231 -38.81 -17.30 -56.61
C SER A 231 -40.20 -17.89 -56.34
N SER A 232 -41.23 -17.21 -56.82
CA SER A 232 -42.55 -17.79 -57.13
C SER A 232 -43.16 -16.90 -58.21
N GLU A 233 -42.68 -17.07 -59.44
CA GLU A 233 -43.40 -16.94 -60.72
C GLU A 233 -42.47 -17.32 -61.87
#